data_AF-A0AAP8LAD8-F1
#
_entry.id   AF-A0AAP8LAD8-F1
#
_cell.length_a   1.000
_cell.length_b   1.000
_cell.length_c   1.000
_cell.angle_alpha   90.00
_cell.angle_beta   90.00
_cell.angle_gamma   90.00
#
_symmetry.space_group_name_H-M   'P 1'
#
loop_
_entity.id
_entity.type
_entity.pdbx_description
1 polymer ?
#
loop_
_entity_poly.entity_id
_entity_poly.type
_entity_poly.pdbx_seq_one_letter_code
_entity_poly.pdbx_strand_id
1 'polypeptide(L)'
;LEEKRRFIDSLRSGYPVPIVLLAERKGSGDHGLFEIIDGMQRLNAIFGYIENEYAVDGLFFDLNTMAETKALLDAGKIRQREPVLSREACVAIASYTIPLSIYEFAGDGEVDEVFRRINSGGRKL
;
A
#
# COMPACT_ATOMS: atom_id res chain seq x y z
N LEU A 1 -8.62 -7.98 8.50
CA LEU A 1 -7.33 -7.81 9.22
C LEU A 1 -6.35 -8.93 8.90
N GLU A 2 -6.76 -10.20 8.98
CA GLU A 2 -5.90 -11.35 8.63
C GLU A 2 -5.27 -11.27 7.24
N GLU A 3 -6.04 -10.92 6.20
CA GLU A 3 -5.50 -10.75 4.85
C GLU A 3 -4.41 -9.66 4.77
N LYS A 4 -4.62 -8.53 5.45
CA LYS A 4 -3.61 -7.47 5.53
C LYS A 4 -2.33 -7.97 6.19
N ARG A 5 -2.43 -8.76 7.27
CA ARG A 5 -1.28 -9.35 7.96
C ARG A 5 -0.51 -10.32 7.07
N ARG A 6 -1.21 -11.23 6.38
CA ARG A 6 -0.60 -12.16 5.42
C ARG A 6 0.09 -11.45 4.26
N PHE A 7 -0.48 -10.33 3.82
CA PHE A 7 0.15 -9.51 2.79
C PHE A 7 1.48 -8.92 3.27
N ILE A 8 1.52 -8.33 4.47
CA ILE A 8 2.76 -7.82 5.05
C ILE A 8 3.79 -8.93 5.27
N ASP A 9 3.37 -10.11 5.73
CA ASP A 9 4.26 -11.27 5.85
C ASP A 9 4.87 -11.68 4.50
N SER A 10 4.07 -11.58 3.42
CA SER A 10 4.55 -11.83 2.06
C SER A 10 5.64 -10.82 1.66
N LEU A 11 5.46 -9.54 1.97
CA LEU A 11 6.47 -8.50 1.72
C LEU A 11 7.75 -8.75 2.53
N ARG A 12 7.60 -9.07 3.83
CA ARG A 12 8.71 -9.38 4.73
C ARG A 12 9.53 -10.57 4.25
N SER A 13 8.86 -11.58 3.71
CA SER A 13 9.48 -12.81 3.20
C SER A 13 9.97 -12.70 1.75
N GLY A 14 9.75 -11.56 1.09
CA GLY A 14 10.17 -11.34 -0.30
C GLY A 14 9.39 -12.17 -1.32
N TYR A 15 8.19 -12.66 -0.99
CA TYR A 15 7.36 -13.38 -1.94
C TYR A 15 6.81 -12.44 -3.02
N PRO A 16 6.62 -12.91 -4.27
CA PRO A 16 6.00 -12.10 -5.31
C PRO A 16 4.55 -11.77 -4.93
N VAL A 17 4.17 -10.50 -5.03
CA VAL A 17 2.79 -10.05 -4.81
C VAL A 17 2.11 -9.69 -6.12
N PRO A 18 0.77 -9.78 -6.20
CA PRO A 18 0.07 -9.37 -7.41
C PRO A 18 0.21 -7.86 -7.65
N ILE A 19 0.09 -7.46 -8.93
CA ILE A 19 0.26 -6.08 -9.41
C ILE A 19 -0.81 -5.12 -8.87
N VAL A 20 -0.42 -3.90 -8.53
CA VAL A 20 -1.34 -2.78 -8.26
C VAL A 20 -1.64 -2.07 -9.57
N LEU A 21 -2.91 -1.75 -9.82
CA LEU A 21 -3.34 -1.11 -11.05
C LEU A 21 -3.80 0.31 -10.75
N LEU A 22 -3.18 1.28 -11.42
CA LEU A 22 -3.51 2.69 -11.34
C LEU A 22 -3.97 3.22 -12.69
N ALA A 23 -4.79 4.25 -12.64
CA ALA A 23 -5.20 5.05 -13.77
C ALA A 23 -4.59 6.46 -13.60
N GLU A 24 -3.91 7.00 -14.61
CA GLU A 24 -3.42 8.38 -14.59
C GLU A 24 -4.29 9.30 -15.45
N ARG A 25 -4.78 10.39 -14.86
CA ARG A 25 -5.60 11.38 -15.56
C ARG A 25 -4.72 12.48 -16.17
N LYS A 26 -4.63 12.53 -17.51
CA LYS A 26 -3.95 13.63 -18.22
C LYS A 26 -4.88 14.83 -18.35
N GLY A 27 -4.53 15.98 -17.78
CA GLY A 27 -5.16 17.26 -18.14
C GLY A 27 -5.34 18.32 -17.06
N SER A 28 -5.18 18.01 -15.78
CA SER A 28 -5.15 19.03 -14.72
C SER A 28 -3.69 19.45 -14.54
N GLY A 29 -3.38 20.75 -14.49
CA GLY A 29 -2.02 21.28 -14.29
C GLY A 29 -1.37 20.95 -12.94
N ASP A 30 -1.90 19.94 -12.24
CA ASP A 30 -1.39 19.34 -11.02
C ASP A 30 -0.71 18.02 -11.38
N HIS A 31 0.44 17.75 -10.79
CA HIS A 31 1.21 16.53 -11.02
C HIS A 31 0.35 15.26 -10.87
N GLY A 32 0.21 14.50 -11.97
CA GLY A 32 -0.21 13.09 -12.04
C GLY A 32 -1.17 12.61 -10.96
N LEU A 33 -2.45 12.99 -11.05
CA LEU A 33 -3.49 12.38 -10.20
C LEU A 33 -3.67 10.91 -10.62
N PHE A 34 -3.40 10.00 -9.68
CA PHE A 34 -3.60 8.57 -9.87
C PHE A 34 -4.87 8.08 -9.17
N GLU A 35 -5.71 7.37 -9.91
CA GLU A 35 -6.86 6.64 -9.39
C GLU A 35 -6.51 5.16 -9.24
N ILE A 36 -6.88 4.55 -8.12
CA ILE A 36 -6.57 3.14 -7.87
C ILE A 36 -7.69 2.28 -8.45
N ILE A 37 -7.37 1.51 -9.49
CA ILE A 37 -8.31 0.59 -10.14
C ILE A 37 -8.41 -0.73 -9.37
N ASP A 38 -7.25 -1.25 -8.95
CA ASP A 38 -7.13 -2.48 -8.18
C ASP A 38 -5.93 -2.41 -7.23
N GLY A 39 -6.03 -3.09 -6.09
CA GLY A 39 -4.98 -3.12 -5.07
C GLY A 39 -5.20 -2.20 -3.88
N MET A 40 -6.39 -1.59 -3.74
CA MET A 40 -6.76 -0.77 -2.58
C MET A 40 -6.46 -1.44 -1.24
N GLN A 41 -6.84 -2.71 -1.07
CA GLN A 41 -6.61 -3.44 0.19
C GLN A 41 -5.13 -3.71 0.45
N ARG A 42 -4.32 -3.88 -0.60
CA ARG A 42 -2.87 -4.08 -0.50
C ARG A 42 -2.16 -2.80 -0.10
N LEU A 43 -2.52 -1.67 -0.72
CA LEU A 43 -2.02 -0.35 -0.35
C LEU A 43 -2.42 -0.01 1.09
N ASN A 44 -3.68 -0.23 1.45
CA ASN A 44 -4.16 0.00 2.81
C ASN A 44 -3.44 -0.91 3.84
N ALA A 45 -3.13 -2.15 3.50
CA ALA A 45 -2.30 -3.00 4.35
C ALA A 45 -0.90 -2.40 4.57
N ILE A 46 -0.22 -1.95 3.51
CA ILE A 46 1.11 -1.33 3.63
C ILE A 46 1.06 -0.10 4.52
N PHE A 47 0.21 0.88 4.18
CA PHE A 47 0.12 2.14 4.91
C PHE A 47 -0.28 1.93 6.37
N GLY A 48 -1.32 1.14 6.62
CA GLY A 48 -1.77 0.87 7.98
C GLY A 48 -0.70 0.16 8.83
N TYR A 49 0.13 -0.70 8.24
CA TYR A 49 1.21 -1.34 8.98
C TYR A 49 2.35 -0.38 9.31
N ILE A 50 2.85 0.38 8.32
CA ILE A 50 3.97 1.33 8.54
C ILE A 50 3.56 2.49 9.44
N GLU A 51 2.28 2.85 9.48
CA GLU A 51 1.72 3.87 10.40
C GLU A 51 1.32 3.30 11.77
N ASN A 52 1.65 2.05 12.07
CA ASN A 52 1.41 1.40 13.37
C ASN A 52 -0.09 1.18 13.72
N GLU A 53 -0.99 1.10 12.74
CA GLU A 53 -2.42 0.83 13.01
C GLU A 53 -2.66 -0.59 13.55
N TYR A 54 -1.87 -1.56 13.11
CA TYR A 54 -2.00 -2.96 13.52
C TYR A 54 -0.65 -3.70 13.56
N ALA A 55 -0.61 -4.78 14.33
CA ALA A 55 0.55 -5.67 14.43
C ALA A 55 0.45 -6.86 13.48
N VAL A 56 1.62 -7.35 13.07
CA VAL A 56 1.83 -8.61 12.33
C VAL A 56 2.67 -9.51 13.23
N ASP A 57 2.19 -10.72 13.52
CA ASP A 57 2.78 -11.63 14.53
C ASP A 57 3.00 -10.96 15.90
N GLY A 58 2.12 -10.02 16.26
CA GLY A 58 2.24 -9.25 17.50
C GLY A 58 3.28 -8.13 17.46
N LEU A 59 4.00 -7.94 16.35
CA LEU A 59 5.05 -6.94 16.20
C LEU A 59 4.60 -5.75 15.32
N PHE A 60 4.96 -4.55 15.75
CA PHE A 60 4.68 -3.30 15.03
C PHE A 60 5.90 -2.82 14.24
N PHE A 61 5.66 -2.09 13.15
CA PHE A 61 6.73 -1.48 12.37
C PHE A 61 7.54 -0.48 13.24
N ASP A 62 8.86 -0.47 13.12
CA ASP A 62 9.70 0.54 13.77
C ASP A 62 9.59 1.86 13.00
N LEU A 63 8.88 2.83 13.57
CA LEU A 63 8.64 4.14 12.98
C LEU A 63 9.92 4.94 12.75
N ASN A 64 11.03 4.58 13.38
CA ASN A 64 12.34 5.21 13.13
C ASN A 64 13.05 4.63 11.90
N THR A 65 12.45 3.68 11.18
CA THR A 65 13.03 3.05 9.99
C THR A 65 12.98 3.97 8.76
N MET A 66 11.86 4.67 8.55
CA MET A 66 11.67 5.56 7.41
C MET A 66 11.71 7.03 7.84
N ALA A 67 12.21 7.90 6.98
CA ALA A 67 12.32 9.33 7.28
C ALA A 67 10.93 9.95 7.51
N GLU A 68 9.94 9.55 6.70
CA GLU A 68 8.57 10.04 6.76
C GLU A 68 7.88 9.60 8.06
N THR A 69 7.95 8.31 8.41
CA THR A 69 7.35 7.83 9.67
C THR A 69 8.04 8.42 10.89
N LYS A 70 9.36 8.65 10.83
CA LYS A 70 10.10 9.34 11.89
C LYS A 70 9.63 10.78 12.06
N ALA A 71 9.47 11.52 10.97
CA ALA A 71 8.98 12.89 11.01
C ALA A 71 7.56 12.97 11.59
N LEU A 72 6.68 12.02 11.22
CA LEU A 72 5.32 11.95 11.77
C LEU A 72 5.31 11.57 13.26
N LEU A 73 6.22 10.69 13.69
CA LEU A 73 6.43 10.34 15.10
C LEU A 73 6.90 11.56 15.90
N ASP A 74 7.89 12.30 15.40
CA ASP A 74 8.44 13.49 16.05
C ASP A 74 7.42 14.63 16.14
N ALA A 75 6.55 14.74 15.13
CA ALA A 75 5.41 15.65 15.15
C ALA A 75 4.25 15.18 16.04
N GLY A 76 4.34 13.99 16.64
CA GLY A 76 3.30 13.40 17.48
C GLY A 76 2.03 12.99 16.74
N LYS A 77 2.07 12.91 15.40
CA LYS A 77 0.91 12.55 14.56
C LYS A 77 0.63 11.06 14.57
N ILE A 78 1.68 10.25 14.68
CA ILE A 78 1.60 8.80 14.89
C ILE A 78 2.42 8.41 16.12
N ARG A 79 2.18 7.23 16.68
CA ARG A 79 2.83 6.77 17.91
C ARG A 79 3.41 5.37 17.71
N GLN A 80 4.62 5.15 18.21
CA GLN A 80 5.23 3.82 18.24
C GLN A 80 4.42 2.92 19.17
N ARG A 81 4.04 1.74 18.67
CA ARG A 81 3.44 0.68 19.46
C ARG A 81 4.43 -0.45 19.67
N GLU A 82 4.24 -1.17 20.76
CA GLU A 82 5.13 -2.22 21.23
C GLU A 82 4.41 -3.57 21.24
N PRO A 83 5.12 -4.70 21.04
CA PRO A 83 6.56 -4.78 20.74
C PRO A 83 6.92 -4.40 19.30
N VAL A 84 8.12 -3.86 19.09
CA VAL A 84 8.63 -3.46 17.76
C VAL A 84 9.27 -4.62 17.00
N LEU A 85 9.04 -4.69 15.68
CA LEU A 85 9.72 -5.56 14.73
C LEU A 85 11.20 -5.16 14.57
N SER A 86 12.10 -6.11 14.31
CA SER A 86 13.52 -5.78 14.13
C SER A 86 13.73 -4.80 12.97
N ARG A 87 14.77 -3.95 13.09
CA ARG A 87 15.08 -2.93 12.08
C ARG A 87 15.33 -3.55 10.71
N GLU A 88 16.03 -4.68 10.66
CA GLU A 88 16.35 -5.41 9.43
C GLU A 88 15.07 -5.85 8.70
N ALA A 89 14.09 -6.37 9.43
CA ALA A 89 12.82 -6.79 8.86
C ALA A 89 11.97 -5.57 8.43
N CYS A 90 12.01 -4.47 9.17
CA CYS A 90 11.37 -3.21 8.74
C CYS A 90 11.98 -2.68 7.43
N VAL A 91 13.31 -2.71 7.30
CA VAL A 91 14.01 -2.34 6.06
C VAL A 91 13.63 -3.26 4.91
N ALA A 92 13.55 -4.58 5.14
CA ALA A 92 13.11 -5.53 4.11
C ALA A 92 11.71 -5.18 3.57
N ILE A 93 10.75 -4.87 4.45
CA ILE A 93 9.40 -4.45 4.04
C ILE A 93 9.45 -3.11 3.30
N ALA A 94 10.15 -2.11 3.83
CA ALA A 94 10.22 -0.77 3.25
C ALA A 94 10.92 -0.72 1.88
N SER A 95 11.86 -1.63 1.65
CA SER A 95 12.60 -1.76 0.39
C SER A 95 11.90 -2.63 -0.66
N TYR A 96 10.78 -3.28 -0.31
CA TYR A 96 10.06 -4.16 -1.22
C TYR A 96 9.52 -3.36 -2.42
N THR A 97 9.90 -3.76 -3.63
CA THR A 97 9.41 -3.13 -4.85
C THR A 97 8.04 -3.71 -5.23
N ILE A 98 7.00 -2.90 -5.08
CA ILE A 98 5.63 -3.29 -5.46
C ILE A 98 5.49 -3.24 -6.98
N PRO A 99 5.04 -4.34 -7.64
CA PRO A 99 4.72 -4.30 -9.06
C PRO A 99 3.52 -3.38 -9.29
N LEU A 100 3.69 -2.43 -10.22
CA LEU A 100 2.71 -1.41 -10.56
C LEU A 100 2.47 -1.39 -12.07
N SER A 101 1.22 -1.24 -12.50
CA SER A 101 0.87 -0.88 -13.88
C SER A 101 0.00 0.37 -13.86
N ILE A 102 0.37 1.33 -14.69
CA ILE A 102 -0.33 2.61 -14.84
C ILE A 102 -0.97 2.63 -16.22
N TYR A 103 -2.28 2.86 -16.25
CA TYR A 103 -3.04 3.06 -17.47
C TYR A 103 -3.30 4.55 -17.67
N GLU A 104 -2.81 5.12 -18.76
CA GLU A 104 -3.07 6.50 -19.13
C GLU A 104 -4.35 6.57 -19.99
N PHE A 105 -5.26 7.47 -19.65
CA PHE A 105 -6.50 7.68 -20.41
C PHE A 105 -6.74 9.17 -20.64
N ALA A 106 -7.49 9.47 -21.71
CA ALA A 106 -7.80 10.83 -22.13
C ALA A 106 -9.18 11.32 -21.66
N GLY A 107 -10.05 10.45 -21.14
CA GLY A 107 -11.40 10.80 -20.70
C GLY A 107 -11.98 9.90 -19.61
N ASP A 108 -12.79 10.47 -18.72
CA ASP A 108 -13.23 9.86 -17.45
C ASP A 108 -14.04 8.54 -17.61
N GLY A 109 -14.66 8.30 -18.76
CA GLY A 109 -15.51 7.10 -18.97
C GLY A 109 -14.75 5.78 -19.14
N GLU A 110 -13.45 5.82 -19.47
CA GLU A 110 -12.63 4.62 -19.74
C GLU A 110 -12.20 3.91 -18.44
N VAL A 111 -11.98 4.67 -17.36
CA VAL A 111 -11.59 4.11 -16.05
C VAL A 111 -12.68 3.24 -15.47
N ASP A 112 -13.94 3.72 -15.49
CA ASP A 112 -15.09 3.00 -14.98
C ASP A 112 -15.33 1.68 -15.72
N GLU A 113 -14.98 1.61 -17.00
CA GLU A 113 -15.08 0.37 -17.77
C GLU A 113 -13.96 -0.60 -17.43
N VAL A 114 -12.71 -0.15 -17.29
CA VAL A 114 -11.59 -1.00 -16.85
C VAL A 114 -11.84 -1.51 -15.42
N PHE A 115 -12.22 -0.62 -14.51
CA PHE A 115 -12.60 -0.97 -13.14
C PHE A 115 -13.72 -2.00 -13.12
N ARG A 116 -14.81 -1.77 -13.88
CA ARG A 116 -15.89 -2.77 -14.00
C ARG A 116 -15.37 -4.07 -14.57
N ARG A 117 -14.60 -4.09 -15.66
CA ARG A 117 -14.13 -5.34 -16.29
C ARG A 117 -13.25 -6.17 -15.36
N ILE A 118 -12.33 -5.53 -14.64
CA ILE A 118 -11.43 -6.21 -13.70
C ILE A 118 -12.20 -6.73 -12.49
N ASN A 119 -13.10 -5.94 -11.92
CA ASN A 119 -13.85 -6.32 -10.72
C ASN A 119 -15.16 -7.09 -10.98
N SER A 120 -15.65 -7.17 -12.23
CA SER A 120 -16.86 -7.93 -12.61
C SER A 120 -16.59 -9.36 -13.07
N GLY A 121 -15.36 -9.67 -13.49
CA GLY A 121 -14.94 -11.03 -13.84
C GLY A 121 -14.89 -11.98 -12.62
N GLY A 122 -14.73 -11.43 -11.41
CA GLY A 122 -14.81 -12.15 -10.14
C GLY A 122 -16.13 -11.87 -9.42
N ARG A 123 -17.22 -12.58 -9.73
CA ARG A 123 -18.36 -12.67 -8.81
C ARG A 123 -17.86 -13.22 -7.45
N LYS A 124 -18.18 -12.69 -6.28
CA LYS A 124 -19.23 -11.73 -5.85
C LYS A 124 -18.80 -11.06 -4.52
N LEU A 125 -19.29 -9.82 -4.36
CA LEU A 125 -19.78 -9.14 -3.14
C LEU A 125 -19.37 -9.72 -1.78
#